data_AF-A0A164DEK5-F1
#
_entry.id   AF-A0A164DEK5-F1
#
_cell.length_a   1.000
_cell.length_b   1.000
_cell.length_c   1.000
_cell.angle_alpha   90.00
_cell.angle_beta   90.00
_cell.angle_gamma   90.00
#
_symmetry.space_group_name_H-M   'P 1'
#
loop_
_entity.id
_entity.type
_entity.pdbx_description
1 polymer ?
#
loop_
_entity_poly.entity_id
_entity_poly.type
_entity_poly.pdbx_seq_one_letter_code
_entity_poly.pdbx_strand_id
1 'polypeptide(L)'
;QYKIIIETEHENKLAKEIRDVYCQLSTIKKTQAVILAQSNGILAASALGLPICTRLQGFGQAMTLQQCETKRIFISAKESKCGFQPFFTYEDKNCTIGVDGW
;
A
#
# COMPACT_ATOMS: atom_id res chain seq x y z
N GLN A 1 -47.98 -15.71 9.00
CA GLN A 1 -47.21 -15.11 10.11
C GLN A 1 -45.99 -15.97 10.50
N TYR A 2 -46.14 -17.27 10.82
CA TYR A 2 -45.02 -18.16 11.15
C TYR A 2 -43.92 -18.27 10.07
N LYS A 3 -44.30 -18.40 8.79
CA LYS A 3 -43.35 -18.48 7.67
C LYS A 3 -42.42 -17.26 7.58
N ILE A 4 -42.97 -16.07 7.80
CA ILE A 4 -42.23 -14.79 7.76
C ILE A 4 -41.21 -14.72 8.91
N ILE A 5 -41.55 -15.22 10.10
CA ILE A 5 -40.65 -15.23 11.25
C ILE A 5 -39.45 -16.14 10.98
N ILE A 6 -39.67 -17.34 10.43
CA ILE A 6 -38.61 -18.31 10.09
C ILE A 6 -37.69 -17.75 9.00
N GLU A 7 -38.26 -17.12 7.96
CA GLU A 7 -37.49 -16.47 6.90
C GLU A 7 -36.64 -15.31 7.45
N THR A 8 -37.21 -14.49 8.34
CA THR A 8 -36.49 -13.39 8.99
C THR A 8 -35.37 -13.89 9.91
N GLU A 9 -35.59 -14.97 10.67
CA GLU A 9 -34.54 -15.60 11.49
C GLU A 9 -33.40 -16.15 10.64
N HIS A 10 -33.73 -16.75 9.49
CA HIS A 10 -32.73 -17.26 8.55
C HIS A 10 -31.89 -16.14 7.94
N GLU A 11 -32.51 -15.05 7.49
CA GLU A 11 -31.82 -13.88 6.96
C GLU A 11 -30.91 -13.21 8.00
N ASN A 12 -31.39 -13.08 9.24
CA ASN A 12 -30.59 -12.52 10.33
C ASN A 12 -29.38 -13.39 10.67
N LYS A 13 -29.54 -14.72 10.65
CA LYS A 13 -28.43 -15.65 10.87
C LYS A 13 -27.40 -15.52 9.76
N LEU A 14 -27.83 -15.50 8.50
CA LEU A 14 -26.93 -15.32 7.36
C LEU A 14 -26.20 -13.96 7.43
N ALA A 15 -26.91 -12.88 7.75
CA ALA A 15 -26.31 -11.55 7.89
C ALA A 15 -25.24 -11.53 9.01
N LYS A 16 -25.47 -12.25 10.11
CA LYS A 16 -24.50 -12.41 11.19
C LYS A 16 -23.26 -13.18 10.70
N GLU A 17 -23.44 -14.32 10.04
CA GLU A 17 -22.33 -15.13 9.52
C GLU A 17 -21.49 -14.34 8.52
N ILE A 18 -22.12 -13.60 7.61
CA ILE A 18 -21.43 -12.70 6.67
C ILE A 18 -20.61 -11.66 7.43
N ARG A 19 -21.20 -11.01 8.43
CA ARG A 19 -20.52 -9.99 9.24
C ARG A 19 -19.30 -10.56 9.98
N ASP A 20 -19.44 -11.76 10.54
CA ASP A 20 -18.36 -12.44 11.26
C ASP A 20 -17.18 -12.75 10.33
N VAL A 21 -17.46 -13.26 9.12
CA VAL A 21 -16.44 -13.50 8.08
C VAL A 21 -15.76 -12.20 7.64
N TYR A 22 -16.52 -11.13 7.41
CA TYR A 22 -15.94 -9.83 7.04
C TYR A 22 -15.05 -9.26 8.14
N CYS A 23 -15.40 -9.43 9.41
CA CYS A 23 -14.59 -9.01 10.55
C CYS A 23 -13.23 -9.74 10.55
N GLN A 24 -13.24 -11.06 10.38
CA GLN A 24 -12.03 -11.87 10.27
C GLN A 24 -11.18 -11.44 9.06
N LEU A 25 -11.80 -11.27 7.90
CA LEU A 25 -11.12 -10.82 6.69
C LEU A 25 -10.49 -9.44 6.87
N SER A 26 -11.17 -8.51 7.55
CA SER A 26 -10.64 -7.18 7.84
C SER A 26 -9.38 -7.25 8.71
N THR A 27 -9.36 -8.17 9.67
CA THR A 27 -8.20 -8.38 10.56
C THR A 27 -7.01 -8.94 9.78
N ILE A 28 -7.25 -9.90 8.89
CA ILE A 28 -6.22 -10.46 8.01
C ILE A 28 -5.66 -9.38 7.08
N LYS A 29 -6.53 -8.59 6.44
CA LYS A 29 -6.12 -7.49 5.56
C LYS A 29 -5.26 -6.46 6.29
N LYS A 30 -5.61 -6.11 7.53
CA LYS A 30 -4.79 -5.22 8.37
C LYS A 30 -3.38 -5.81 8.59
N THR A 31 -3.28 -7.07 9.00
CA THR A 31 -1.98 -7.72 9.23
C THR A 31 -1.15 -7.80 7.94
N GLN A 32 -1.79 -8.14 6.81
CA GLN A 32 -1.13 -8.18 5.52
C GLN A 32 -0.60 -6.81 5.10
N ALA A 33 -1.39 -5.75 5.29
CA ALA A 33 -0.96 -4.39 5.01
C ALA A 33 0.25 -3.95 5.85
N VAL A 34 0.27 -4.32 7.13
CA VAL A 34 1.40 -4.06 8.04
C VAL A 34 2.66 -4.79 7.55
N ILE A 35 2.58 -6.08 7.24
CA ILE A 35 3.71 -6.89 6.77
C ILE A 35 4.24 -6.34 5.44
N LEU A 36 3.36 -6.00 4.50
CA LEU A 36 3.75 -5.38 3.24
C LEU A 36 4.42 -4.03 3.47
N ALA A 37 3.94 -3.22 4.41
CA ALA A 37 4.53 -1.90 4.69
C ALA A 37 5.90 -1.99 5.37
N GLN A 38 6.23 -3.10 6.03
CA GLN A 38 7.57 -3.35 6.58
C GLN A 38 8.60 -3.68 5.48
N SER A 39 8.17 -4.33 4.40
CA SER A 39 9.06 -4.68 3.28
C SER A 39 9.09 -3.62 2.17
N ASN A 40 7.91 -3.15 1.73
CA ASN A 40 7.77 -2.15 0.69
C ASN A 40 6.52 -1.29 0.92
N GLY A 41 6.76 -0.10 1.47
CA GLY A 41 5.69 0.85 1.80
C GLY A 41 4.89 1.40 0.63
N ILE A 42 5.49 1.50 -0.55
CA ILE A 42 4.81 1.99 -1.76
C ILE A 42 3.90 0.88 -2.31
N LEU A 43 4.40 -0.35 -2.34
CA LEU A 43 3.60 -1.52 -2.72
C LEU A 43 2.41 -1.70 -1.76
N ALA A 44 2.65 -1.58 -0.45
CA ALA A 44 1.58 -1.64 0.55
C ALA A 44 0.51 -0.57 0.31
N ALA A 45 0.92 0.67 0.00
CA ALA A 45 0.00 1.76 -0.32
C ALA A 45 -0.84 1.45 -1.58
N SER A 46 -0.20 0.90 -2.63
CA SER A 46 -0.90 0.52 -3.86
C SER A 46 -1.91 -0.60 -3.65
N ALA A 47 -1.59 -1.60 -2.81
CA ALA A 47 -2.48 -2.71 -2.48
C ALA A 47 -3.73 -2.24 -1.69
N LEU A 48 -3.64 -1.13 -0.98
CA LEU A 48 -4.76 -0.49 -0.29
C LEU A 48 -5.51 0.55 -1.14
N GLY A 49 -5.11 0.75 -2.41
CA GLY A 49 -5.73 1.73 -3.29
C GLY A 49 -5.46 3.18 -2.91
N LEU A 50 -4.35 3.46 -2.22
CA LEU A 50 -3.95 4.82 -1.88
C LEU A 50 -3.43 5.58 -3.11
N PRO A 51 -3.48 6.92 -3.13
CA PRO A 51 -2.97 7.74 -4.23
C PRO A 51 -1.49 7.47 -4.54
N ILE A 52 -1.10 7.76 -5.78
CA ILE A 52 0.29 7.75 -6.24
C ILE A 52 1.14 8.62 -5.30
N CYS A 53 2.41 8.26 -5.08
CA CYS A 53 3.31 8.94 -4.15
C CYS A 53 2.96 8.76 -2.66
N THR A 54 2.18 7.72 -2.31
CA THR A 54 1.96 7.34 -0.91
C THR A 54 2.90 6.21 -0.51
N ARG A 55 3.48 6.30 0.68
CA ARG A 55 4.27 5.25 1.31
C ARG A 55 3.69 4.94 2.69
N LEU A 56 3.45 3.66 2.96
CA LEU A 56 3.12 3.19 4.30
C LEU A 56 4.38 2.67 4.99
N GLN A 57 4.64 3.07 6.23
CA GLN A 57 5.74 2.51 7.01
C GLN A 57 5.17 1.76 8.21
N GLY A 58 5.40 0.46 8.25
CA GLY A 58 4.92 -0.42 9.31
C GLY A 58 5.87 -0.40 10.53
N PHE A 59 5.31 -0.20 11.71
CA PHE A 59 6.00 -0.28 13.01
C PHE A 59 5.25 -1.24 13.93
N GLY A 60 5.64 -2.51 13.94
CA GLY A 60 4.91 -3.52 14.72
C GLY A 60 3.45 -3.59 14.28
N GLN A 61 2.50 -3.18 15.13
CA GLN A 61 1.05 -3.15 14.83
C GLN A 61 0.55 -1.80 14.30
N ALA A 62 1.39 -0.77 14.30
CA ALA A 62 1.06 0.57 13.81
C ALA A 62 1.61 0.81 12.41
N MET A 63 1.05 1.78 11.70
CA MET A 63 1.51 2.21 10.38
C MET A 63 1.50 3.73 10.32
N THR A 64 2.52 4.34 9.72
CA THR A 64 2.50 5.75 9.35
C THR A 64 2.24 5.88 7.85
N LEU A 65 1.47 6.89 7.49
CA LEU A 65 1.22 7.26 6.09
C LEU A 65 2.08 8.48 5.78
N GLN A 66 2.97 8.31 4.80
CA GLN A 66 3.79 9.38 4.26
C GLN A 66 3.32 9.69 2.84
N GLN A 67 2.92 10.93 2.60
CA GLN A 67 2.66 11.43 1.25
C GLN A 67 3.89 12.17 0.75
N CYS A 68 4.23 11.90 -0.50
CA CYS A 68 5.31 12.55 -1.21
C CYS A 68 4.74 13.50 -2.25
N GLU A 69 5.52 14.51 -2.61
CA GLU A 69 5.16 15.42 -3.69
C GLU A 69 5.57 14.81 -5.03
N THR A 70 4.67 14.85 -6.02
CA THR A 70 4.99 14.38 -7.37
C THR A 70 5.85 15.42 -8.07
N LYS A 71 7.09 15.05 -8.41
CA LYS A 71 8.00 15.88 -9.19
C LYS A 71 8.13 15.37 -10.61
N ARG A 72 8.17 16.29 -11.58
CA ARG A 72 8.46 15.96 -12.98
C ARG A 72 9.96 16.09 -13.22
N ILE A 73 10.61 14.98 -13.54
CA ILE A 73 12.04 14.91 -13.82
C ILE A 73 12.26 14.36 -15.23
N PHE A 74 13.37 14.77 -15.85
CA PHE A 74 13.84 14.17 -17.09
C PHE A 74 14.93 13.16 -16.75
N ILE A 75 14.71 11.90 -17.13
CA ILE A 75 15.66 10.81 -16.86
C ILE A 75 16.50 10.57 -18.11
N SER A 76 17.81 10.65 -17.96
CA SER A 76 18.80 10.28 -18.97
C SER A 76 19.63 9.09 -18.50
N ALA A 77 20.54 8.62 -19.35
CA ALA A 77 21.55 7.62 -18.98
C ALA A 77 22.93 8.27 -18.99
N LYS A 78 23.75 7.96 -17.98
CA LYS A 78 25.15 8.38 -17.90
C LYS A 78 26.03 7.15 -17.73
N GLU A 79 27.09 7.08 -18.52
CA GLU A 79 28.07 5.99 -18.41
C GLU A 79 28.85 6.10 -17.09
N SER A 80 28.92 5.00 -16.35
CA SER A 80 29.73 4.85 -15.15
C SER A 80 30.59 3.58 -15.24
N LYS A 81 31.41 3.33 -14.21
CA LYS A 81 32.21 2.10 -14.12
C LYS A 81 31.34 0.83 -14.12
N CYS A 82 30.06 0.95 -13.80
CA CYS A 82 29.08 -0.15 -13.79
C CYS A 82 28.24 -0.20 -15.07
N GLY A 83 28.59 0.56 -16.11
CA GLY A 83 27.82 0.72 -17.35
C GLY A 83 26.90 1.94 -17.32
N PHE A 84 25.91 1.98 -18.22
CA PHE A 84 24.93 3.07 -18.28
C PHE A 84 23.98 3.01 -17.08
N GLN A 85 23.98 4.08 -16.28
CA GLN A 85 23.09 4.22 -15.13
C GLN A 85 22.08 5.36 -15.35
N PRO A 86 20.85 5.24 -14.81
CA PRO A 86 19.87 6.30 -14.87
C PRO A 86 20.34 7.52 -14.06
N PHE A 87 20.25 8.68 -14.68
CA PHE A 87 20.73 9.96 -14.15
C PHE A 87 19.68 11.04 -14.39
N PHE A 88 19.50 11.92 -13.42
CA PHE A 88 18.67 13.11 -13.58
C PHE A 88 19.20 14.24 -12.71
N THR A 89 18.91 15.47 -13.10
CA THR A 89 19.15 16.66 -12.29
C THR A 89 17.84 17.17 -11.71
N TYR A 90 17.83 17.45 -10.41
CA TYR A 90 16.69 18.04 -9.71
C TYR A 90 17.20 19.08 -8.72
N GLU A 91 16.70 20.33 -8.82
CA GLU A 91 17.13 21.46 -7.97
C GLU A 91 18.67 21.58 -7.87
N ASP A 92 19.34 21.56 -9.02
CA ASP A 92 20.81 21.64 -9.17
C ASP A 92 21.61 20.50 -8.50
N LYS A 93 20.92 19.42 -8.07
CA LYS A 93 21.55 18.21 -7.55
C LYS A 93 21.51 17.09 -8.57
N ASN A 94 22.62 16.38 -8.66
CA ASN A 94 22.77 15.18 -9.47
C ASN A 94 22.21 13.98 -8.69
N CYS A 95 21.25 13.28 -9.27
CA CYS A 95 20.58 12.16 -8.65
C CYS A 95 20.58 10.94 -9.58
N THR A 96 20.50 9.75 -8.96
CA THR A 96 20.33 8.46 -9.63
C THR A 96 19.09 7.77 -9.08
N ILE A 97 18.53 6.83 -9.84
CA ILE A 97 17.38 6.03 -9.41
C ILE A 97 17.91 4.69 -8.89
N GLY A 98 17.56 4.32 -7.65
CA GLY A 98 17.83 2.99 -7.10
C GLY A 98 19.15 2.82 -6.34
N VAL A 99 19.85 3.92 -6.03
CA VAL A 99 20.96 3.95 -5.09
C VAL A 99 20.84 5.24 -4.29
N ASP A 100 21.07 5.18 -2.98
CA ASP A 100 20.97 6.29 -2.02
C ASP A 100 22.06 7.37 -2.24
N GLY A 101 22.26 7.82 -3.49
CA GLY A 101 23.23 8.85 -3.88
C GLY A 101 24.30 8.36 -4.87
N TRP A 102 24.92 9.33 -5.55
CA TRP A 102 26.15 9.17 -6.34
C TRP A 102 27.35 9.52 -5.47
#